data_AF-A0A1B8FHF8-F1
#
_entry.id   AF-A0A1B8FHF8-F1
#
_cell.length_a   1.000
_cell.length_b   1.000
_cell.length_c   1.000
_cell.angle_alpha   90.00
_cell.angle_beta   90.00
_cell.angle_gamma   90.00
#
_symmetry.space_group_name_H-M   'P 1'
#
loop_
_entity.id
_entity.type
_entity.pdbx_description
1 polymer ?
#
loop_
_entity_poly.entity_id
_entity_poly.type
_entity_poly.pdbx_seq_one_letter_code
_entity_poly.pdbx_strand_id
1 'polypeptide(L)'
;MVTAYLKPWRWSNLSYIYQNTAANDAIVMRMILAMSGSEMHRLQKGGDDSEDIGLHHYNLAVRDLSTALGKEHTDDPKQRLERLLAALLFMVDYEVRFGYSRHHLRLHLEGARSLYASYEKSIMNSEGSGTLATVDDEDNGGDSHLSLLSSLLLLWISYIDGMGGQGLSSQSLLSQISQSSLPSVKLERLYRRARISGRHCWGEAYPEDAILDDVENYRPLEFLHHGLLMRSRIWQLAVARHAGKDGVETPESLFEELIELGERYQDLILTSRLSGAGQYRRVYATIRSAASVYWADVLFHRITLRKQQTPTKIHRTAVSSIMQIAHTDYGREKSALAMQVWGMFMAGIETEDGIHRDWILERLAELGGMHFEM
;
A
#
# COMPACT_ATOMS: atom_id res chain seq x y z
N MET A 1 -2.75 -11.51 4.67
CA MET A 1 -3.32 -10.82 3.49
C MET A 1 -4.41 -9.83 3.86
N VAL A 2 -5.57 -10.25 4.37
CA VAL A 2 -6.73 -9.36 4.63
C VAL A 2 -6.45 -8.25 5.67
N THR A 3 -5.73 -8.57 6.73
CA THR A 3 -5.37 -7.62 7.81
C THR A 3 -4.50 -6.46 7.32
N ALA A 4 -3.66 -6.68 6.31
CA ALA A 4 -2.77 -5.66 5.74
C ALA A 4 -3.53 -4.55 4.98
N TYR A 5 -4.76 -4.82 4.54
CA TYR A 5 -5.61 -3.88 3.80
C TYR A 5 -6.72 -3.28 4.67
N LEU A 6 -6.59 -3.43 6.00
CA LEU A 6 -7.39 -2.81 7.06
C LEU A 6 -8.89 -3.13 7.07
N LYS A 7 -9.48 -3.66 5.99
CA LYS A 7 -10.90 -4.03 5.89
C LYS A 7 -11.11 -5.52 6.12
N PRO A 8 -12.10 -5.93 6.93
CA PRO A 8 -12.47 -7.33 7.10
C PRO A 8 -12.75 -8.02 5.76
N TRP A 9 -12.51 -9.33 5.67
CA TRP A 9 -12.64 -10.09 4.42
C TRP A 9 -14.00 -9.89 3.76
N ARG A 10 -15.07 -10.09 4.55
CA ARG A 10 -16.44 -9.91 4.11
C ARG A 10 -16.63 -8.48 3.59
N TRP A 11 -17.10 -8.35 2.35
CA TRP A 11 -17.30 -7.06 1.66
C TRP A 11 -16.03 -6.26 1.33
N SER A 12 -14.84 -6.85 1.48
CA SER A 12 -13.60 -6.24 0.97
C SER A 12 -13.48 -6.37 -0.54
N ASN A 13 -12.66 -5.50 -1.15
CA ASN A 13 -12.31 -5.62 -2.56
C ASN A 13 -11.51 -6.90 -2.86
N LEU A 14 -10.72 -7.41 -1.90
CA LEU A 14 -10.03 -8.69 -2.05
C LEU A 14 -11.02 -9.87 -2.09
N SER A 15 -12.07 -9.86 -1.26
CA SER A 15 -13.13 -10.86 -1.33
C SER A 15 -13.92 -10.75 -2.63
N TYR A 16 -14.13 -9.54 -3.15
CA TYR A 16 -14.76 -9.35 -4.45
C TYR A 16 -13.90 -9.95 -5.57
N ILE A 17 -12.59 -9.67 -5.59
CA ILE A 17 -11.64 -10.24 -6.55
C ILE A 17 -11.65 -11.76 -6.50
N TYR A 18 -11.64 -12.36 -5.30
CA TYR A 18 -11.72 -13.81 -5.14
C TYR A 18 -13.01 -14.39 -5.74
N GLN A 19 -14.16 -13.77 -5.48
CA GLN A 19 -15.46 -14.31 -5.91
C GLN A 19 -15.74 -14.08 -7.40
N ASN A 20 -15.33 -12.94 -7.95
CA ASN A 20 -15.77 -12.50 -9.29
C ASN A 20 -14.64 -12.48 -10.33
N THR A 21 -13.41 -12.16 -9.92
CA THR A 21 -12.26 -12.12 -10.83
C THR A 21 -11.59 -13.49 -10.91
N ALA A 22 -11.23 -14.08 -9.76
CA ALA A 22 -10.50 -15.34 -9.71
C ALA A 22 -11.34 -16.53 -10.20
N ALA A 23 -12.66 -16.49 -10.03
CA ALA A 23 -13.57 -17.51 -10.57
C ALA A 23 -13.49 -17.62 -12.12
N ASN A 24 -13.09 -16.53 -12.79
CA ASN A 24 -13.05 -16.42 -14.24
C ASN A 24 -11.64 -16.24 -14.81
N ASP A 25 -10.61 -16.13 -13.97
CA ASP A 25 -9.23 -15.92 -14.38
C ASP A 25 -8.26 -16.87 -13.64
N ALA A 26 -7.66 -17.78 -14.41
CA ALA A 26 -6.77 -18.81 -13.87
C ALA A 26 -5.49 -18.22 -13.26
N ILE A 27 -4.97 -17.10 -13.76
CA ILE A 27 -3.75 -16.47 -13.23
C ILE A 27 -4.05 -15.92 -11.84
N VAL A 28 -5.15 -15.18 -11.69
CA VAL A 28 -5.57 -14.61 -10.40
C VAL A 28 -5.86 -15.74 -9.39
N MET A 29 -6.58 -16.79 -9.80
CA MET A 29 -6.84 -17.94 -8.92
C MET A 29 -5.54 -18.64 -8.48
N ARG A 30 -4.61 -18.90 -9.41
CA ARG A 30 -3.30 -19.48 -9.08
C ARG A 30 -2.54 -18.61 -8.08
N MET A 31 -2.58 -17.29 -8.22
CA MET A 31 -1.92 -16.40 -7.25
C MET A 31 -2.55 -16.46 -5.86
N ILE A 32 -3.88 -16.57 -5.75
CA ILE A 32 -4.55 -16.76 -4.46
C ILE A 32 -4.16 -18.10 -3.82
N LEU A 33 -4.07 -19.16 -4.63
CA LEU A 33 -3.57 -20.47 -4.19
C LEU A 33 -2.10 -20.42 -3.78
N ALA A 34 -1.26 -19.68 -4.51
CA ALA A 34 0.15 -19.50 -4.20
C ALA A 34 0.34 -18.86 -2.82
N MET A 35 -0.34 -17.73 -2.59
CA MET A 35 -0.35 -17.04 -1.30
C MET A 35 -0.81 -17.97 -0.16
N SER A 36 -1.90 -18.69 -0.37
CA SER A 36 -2.48 -19.57 0.67
C SER A 36 -1.58 -20.78 0.95
N GLY A 37 -1.01 -21.39 -0.09
CA GLY A 37 -0.10 -22.53 -0.01
C GLY A 37 1.18 -22.18 0.74
N SER A 38 1.82 -21.05 0.40
CA SER A 38 3.06 -20.62 1.06
C SER A 38 2.82 -20.17 2.50
N GLU A 39 1.67 -19.55 2.81
CA GLU A 39 1.27 -19.29 4.22
C GLU A 39 1.12 -20.60 5.01
N MET A 40 0.40 -21.59 4.48
CA MET A 40 0.20 -22.88 5.16
C MET A 40 1.52 -23.62 5.37
N HIS A 41 2.36 -23.68 4.34
CA HIS A 41 3.69 -24.29 4.41
C HIS A 41 4.56 -23.62 5.49
N ARG A 42 4.49 -22.28 5.59
CA ARG A 42 5.22 -21.51 6.61
C ARG A 42 4.75 -21.82 8.04
N LEU A 43 3.45 -21.97 8.24
CA LEU A 43 2.87 -22.32 9.55
C LEU A 43 3.17 -23.76 9.98
N GLN A 44 3.42 -24.66 9.02
CA GLN A 44 3.68 -26.09 9.25
C GLN A 44 5.13 -26.44 9.60
N LYS A 45 6.04 -25.46 9.71
CA LYS A 45 7.45 -25.69 10.09
C LYS A 45 7.55 -26.43 11.44
N GLY A 46 7.66 -27.75 11.35
CA GLY A 46 7.62 -28.71 12.45
C GLY A 46 7.29 -30.17 12.02
N GLY A 47 6.77 -30.39 10.82
CA GLY A 47 6.56 -31.75 10.31
C GLY A 47 6.37 -31.82 8.80
N ASP A 48 7.27 -32.56 8.15
CA ASP A 48 7.22 -33.09 6.78
C ASP A 48 7.85 -32.24 5.65
N ASP A 49 8.60 -32.94 4.77
CA ASP A 49 9.25 -32.44 3.53
C ASP A 49 8.19 -32.18 2.43
N SER A 50 7.05 -31.57 2.78
CA SER A 50 5.98 -31.32 1.82
C SER A 50 6.45 -30.32 0.76
N GLU A 51 6.29 -30.67 -0.51
CA GLU A 51 6.53 -29.78 -1.66
C GLU A 51 5.84 -28.42 -1.45
N ASP A 52 6.54 -27.32 -1.73
CA ASP A 52 5.96 -25.96 -1.64
C ASP A 52 4.96 -25.76 -2.78
N ILE A 53 3.73 -26.25 -2.56
CA ILE A 53 2.59 -26.11 -3.48
C ILE A 53 2.31 -24.63 -3.76
N GLY A 54 2.62 -23.74 -2.81
CA GLY A 54 2.50 -22.30 -3.01
C GLY A 54 3.44 -21.78 -4.10
N LEU A 55 4.73 -22.12 -3.99
CA LEU A 55 5.74 -21.81 -5.01
C LEU A 55 5.41 -22.44 -6.36
N HIS A 56 4.87 -23.66 -6.38
CA HIS A 56 4.40 -24.30 -7.61
C HIS A 56 3.33 -23.45 -8.32
N HIS A 57 2.28 -23.04 -7.61
CA HIS A 57 1.23 -22.20 -8.18
C HIS A 57 1.74 -20.82 -8.62
N TYR A 58 2.66 -20.23 -7.87
CA TYR A 58 3.30 -18.96 -8.22
C TYR A 58 4.03 -19.06 -9.57
N ASN A 59 4.89 -20.07 -9.74
CA ASN A 59 5.64 -20.26 -10.98
C ASN A 59 4.72 -20.48 -12.19
N LEU A 60 3.63 -21.24 -12.01
CA LEU A 60 2.63 -21.41 -13.07
C LEU A 60 1.92 -20.10 -13.42
N ALA A 61 1.56 -19.28 -12.43
CA ALA A 61 0.92 -17.99 -12.65
C ALA A 61 1.84 -17.03 -13.43
N VAL A 62 3.13 -16.97 -13.10
CA VAL A 62 4.11 -16.12 -13.81
C VAL A 62 4.25 -16.55 -15.27
N ARG A 63 4.33 -17.86 -15.53
CA ARG A 63 4.41 -18.39 -16.90
C ARG A 63 3.14 -18.10 -17.72
N ASP A 64 1.98 -18.31 -17.10
CA ASP A 64 0.69 -18.09 -17.74
C ASP A 64 0.49 -16.58 -18.03
N LEU A 65 0.89 -15.69 -17.12
CA LEU A 65 0.87 -14.24 -17.33
C LEU A 65 1.78 -13.80 -18.49
N SER A 66 3.02 -14.30 -18.53
CA SER A 66 3.95 -14.02 -19.63
C SER A 66 3.37 -14.44 -20.99
N THR A 67 2.71 -15.59 -21.02
CA THR A 67 2.03 -16.11 -22.23
C THR A 67 0.81 -15.26 -22.60
N ALA A 68 0.04 -14.79 -21.62
CA ALA A 68 -1.14 -13.95 -21.84
C ALA A 68 -0.76 -12.57 -22.38
N LEU A 69 0.32 -11.95 -21.89
CA LEU A 69 0.75 -10.64 -22.38
C LEU A 69 1.12 -10.62 -23.87
N GLY A 70 1.57 -11.75 -24.43
CA GLY A 70 1.97 -11.87 -25.83
C GLY A 70 0.84 -12.14 -26.85
N LYS A 71 -0.39 -12.34 -26.41
CA LYS A 71 -1.52 -12.65 -27.30
C LYS A 71 -2.36 -11.40 -27.60
N GLU A 72 -2.93 -11.32 -28.80
CA GLU A 72 -4.02 -10.40 -29.09
C GLU A 72 -5.26 -10.80 -28.28
N HIS A 73 -6.04 -9.82 -27.79
CA HIS A 73 -7.21 -10.09 -26.96
C HIS A 73 -8.42 -9.37 -27.54
N THR A 74 -9.53 -10.09 -27.58
CA THR A 74 -10.85 -9.58 -27.98
C THR A 74 -11.71 -9.18 -26.78
N ASP A 75 -11.22 -9.43 -25.56
CA ASP A 75 -11.93 -9.15 -24.31
C ASP A 75 -12.09 -7.64 -24.08
N ASP A 76 -13.07 -7.28 -23.26
CA ASP A 76 -13.25 -5.91 -22.79
C ASP A 76 -11.94 -5.36 -22.19
N PRO A 77 -11.41 -4.22 -22.69
CA PRO A 77 -10.14 -3.66 -22.24
C PRO A 77 -10.11 -3.34 -20.74
N LYS A 78 -11.24 -2.92 -20.15
CA LYS A 78 -11.30 -2.58 -18.71
C LYS A 78 -11.21 -3.83 -17.85
N GLN A 79 -11.96 -4.88 -18.19
CA GLN A 79 -11.89 -6.17 -17.50
C GLN A 79 -10.53 -6.84 -17.68
N ARG A 80 -9.90 -6.71 -18.85
CA ARG A 80 -8.53 -7.20 -19.07
C ARG A 80 -7.55 -6.48 -18.15
N LEU A 81 -7.59 -5.15 -18.09
CA LEU A 81 -6.71 -4.36 -17.24
C LEU A 81 -6.89 -4.70 -15.76
N GLU A 82 -8.14 -4.86 -15.32
CA GLU A 82 -8.46 -5.24 -13.94
C GLU A 82 -7.86 -6.59 -13.55
N ARG A 83 -7.98 -7.61 -14.41
CA ARG A 83 -7.39 -8.94 -14.19
C ARG A 83 -5.86 -8.89 -14.14
N LEU A 84 -5.23 -8.14 -15.06
CA LEU A 84 -3.78 -7.97 -15.08
C LEU A 84 -3.27 -7.25 -13.82
N LEU A 85 -3.94 -6.18 -13.39
CA LEU A 85 -3.59 -5.45 -12.17
C LEU A 85 -3.81 -6.31 -10.93
N ALA A 86 -4.87 -7.13 -10.87
CA ALA A 86 -5.11 -8.03 -9.76
C ALA A 86 -4.00 -9.10 -9.67
N ALA A 87 -3.62 -9.70 -10.80
CA ALA A 87 -2.51 -10.66 -10.87
C ALA A 87 -1.19 -10.01 -10.41
N LEU A 88 -0.86 -8.83 -10.93
CA LEU A 88 0.36 -8.09 -10.57
C LEU A 88 0.37 -7.71 -9.09
N LEU A 89 -0.74 -7.25 -8.53
CA LEU A 89 -0.85 -6.95 -7.10
C LEU A 89 -0.51 -8.18 -6.26
N PHE A 90 -1.11 -9.34 -6.57
CA PHE A 90 -0.82 -10.56 -5.82
C PHE A 90 0.62 -11.04 -6.02
N MET A 91 1.20 -10.89 -7.22
CA MET A 91 2.61 -11.25 -7.47
C MET A 91 3.57 -10.36 -6.69
N VAL A 92 3.29 -9.06 -6.63
CA VAL A 92 4.04 -8.10 -5.81
C VAL A 92 3.91 -8.43 -4.32
N ASP A 93 2.69 -8.69 -3.83
CA ASP A 93 2.45 -9.06 -2.43
C ASP A 93 3.12 -10.41 -2.07
N TYR A 94 3.12 -11.36 -2.99
CA TYR A 94 3.80 -12.64 -2.83
C TYR A 94 5.31 -12.45 -2.69
N GLU A 95 5.95 -11.70 -3.59
CA GLU A 95 7.39 -11.45 -3.53
C GLU A 95 7.79 -10.64 -2.30
N VAL A 96 6.94 -9.74 -1.81
CA VAL A 96 7.20 -9.01 -0.56
C VAL A 96 7.21 -9.94 0.66
N ARG A 97 6.40 -11.01 0.68
CA ARG A 97 6.22 -11.87 1.86
C ARG A 97 6.96 -13.20 1.84
N PHE A 98 7.15 -13.77 0.65
CA PHE A 98 7.73 -15.09 0.42
C PHE A 98 8.89 -15.06 -0.58
N GLY A 99 9.07 -13.94 -1.27
CA GLY A 99 10.14 -13.77 -2.23
C GLY A 99 11.50 -13.89 -1.56
N TYR A 100 12.40 -14.59 -2.23
CA TYR A 100 13.81 -14.67 -1.86
C TYR A 100 14.69 -13.81 -2.79
N SER A 101 14.08 -13.11 -3.76
CA SER A 101 14.79 -12.39 -4.82
C SER A 101 14.18 -11.01 -5.05
N ARG A 102 14.92 -9.96 -4.66
CA ARG A 102 14.58 -8.56 -4.98
C ARG A 102 14.45 -8.31 -6.49
N HIS A 103 15.08 -9.14 -7.32
CA HIS A 103 14.97 -9.06 -8.77
C HIS A 103 13.54 -9.35 -9.25
N HIS A 104 12.87 -10.36 -8.71
CA HIS A 104 11.51 -10.72 -9.13
C HIS A 104 10.49 -9.65 -8.73
N LEU A 105 10.57 -9.15 -7.49
CA LEU A 105 9.76 -8.01 -7.05
C LEU A 105 9.91 -6.83 -8.02
N ARG A 106 11.16 -6.49 -8.37
CA ARG A 106 11.46 -5.42 -9.32
C ARG A 106 10.83 -5.67 -10.70
N LEU A 107 10.90 -6.91 -11.22
CA LEU A 107 10.32 -7.26 -12.52
C LEU A 107 8.79 -7.04 -12.53
N HIS A 108 8.08 -7.44 -11.47
CA HIS A 108 6.62 -7.23 -11.39
C HIS A 108 6.25 -5.76 -11.29
N LEU A 109 7.01 -4.99 -10.51
CA LEU A 109 6.83 -3.54 -10.39
C LEU A 109 7.13 -2.83 -11.73
N GLU A 110 8.16 -3.26 -12.45
CA GLU A 110 8.46 -2.78 -13.81
C GLU A 110 7.33 -3.12 -14.79
N GLY A 111 6.79 -4.34 -14.73
CA GLY A 111 5.61 -4.75 -15.50
C GLY A 111 4.39 -3.87 -15.22
N ALA A 112 4.12 -3.53 -13.95
CA ALA A 112 3.03 -2.63 -13.58
C ALA A 112 3.23 -1.20 -14.13
N ARG A 113 4.46 -0.68 -14.10
CA ARG A 113 4.81 0.63 -14.71
C ARG A 113 4.63 0.62 -16.23
N SER A 114 5.10 -0.42 -16.92
CA SER A 114 4.92 -0.56 -18.36
C SER A 114 3.44 -0.69 -18.74
N LEU A 115 2.65 -1.44 -17.98
CA LEU A 115 1.21 -1.57 -18.17
C LEU A 115 0.51 -0.21 -18.00
N TYR A 116 0.85 0.55 -16.96
CA TYR A 116 0.36 1.90 -16.74
C TYR A 116 0.72 2.84 -17.91
N ALA A 117 1.98 2.87 -18.33
CA ALA A 117 2.43 3.74 -19.42
C ALA A 117 1.76 3.40 -20.76
N SER A 118 1.54 2.12 -21.04
CA SER A 118 0.80 1.68 -22.23
C SER A 118 -0.66 2.15 -22.19
N TYR A 119 -1.29 2.05 -21.02
CA TYR A 119 -2.67 2.47 -20.81
C TYR A 119 -2.83 4.00 -20.92
N GLU A 120 -1.96 4.76 -20.26
CA GLU A 120 -1.91 6.23 -20.34
C GLU A 120 -1.78 6.70 -21.80
N LYS A 121 -0.85 6.11 -22.55
CA LYS A 121 -0.69 6.40 -23.99
C LYS A 121 -1.96 6.09 -24.79
N SER A 122 -2.65 4.99 -24.47
CA SER A 122 -3.91 4.63 -25.14
C SER A 122 -5.01 5.66 -24.90
N ILE A 123 -5.14 6.18 -23.67
CA ILE A 123 -6.12 7.23 -23.36
C ILE A 123 -5.77 8.53 -24.09
N MET A 124 -4.50 8.97 -24.03
CA MET A 124 -4.06 10.20 -24.71
C MET A 124 -4.38 10.17 -26.22
N ASN A 125 -4.18 9.02 -26.86
CA ASN A 125 -4.52 8.84 -28.28
C ASN A 125 -6.03 8.91 -28.54
N SER A 126 -6.85 8.42 -27.59
CA SER A 126 -8.31 8.48 -27.67
C SER A 126 -8.86 9.90 -27.46
N GLU A 127 -8.34 10.63 -26.47
CA GLU A 127 -8.74 12.02 -26.18
C GLU A 127 -8.31 12.99 -27.30
N GLY A 128 -7.14 12.77 -27.92
CA GLY A 128 -6.68 13.52 -29.08
C GLY A 128 -7.51 13.31 -30.36
N SER A 129 -8.35 12.26 -30.40
CA SER A 129 -9.24 11.96 -31.53
C SER A 129 -10.58 12.71 -31.49
N GLY A 130 -10.80 13.59 -30.50
CA GLY A 130 -11.93 14.53 -30.49
C GLY A 130 -13.20 14.06 -29.77
N THR A 131 -13.16 12.98 -29.00
CA THR A 131 -14.28 12.62 -28.10
C THR A 131 -14.13 13.37 -26.78
N LEU A 132 -14.63 14.60 -26.73
CA LEU A 132 -14.72 15.40 -25.50
C LEU A 132 -15.74 14.76 -24.54
N ALA A 133 -15.28 13.89 -23.64
CA ALA A 133 -16.01 13.67 -22.39
C ALA A 133 -15.84 14.94 -21.55
N THR A 134 -16.93 15.66 -21.28
CA THR A 134 -16.86 16.85 -20.43
C THR A 134 -16.54 16.43 -19.00
N VAL A 135 -15.84 17.29 -18.26
CA VAL A 135 -15.46 17.04 -16.85
C VAL A 135 -16.69 16.72 -15.97
N ASP A 136 -17.88 17.21 -16.35
CA ASP A 136 -19.15 16.96 -15.67
C ASP A 136 -19.79 15.60 -16.01
N ASP A 137 -19.48 15.00 -17.17
CA ASP A 137 -20.00 13.68 -17.54
C ASP A 137 -19.30 12.56 -16.75
N GLU A 138 -18.03 12.71 -16.40
CA GLU A 138 -17.27 11.67 -15.70
C GLU A 138 -17.50 11.62 -14.17
N ASP A 139 -17.95 12.72 -13.55
CA ASP A 139 -18.30 12.78 -12.12
C ASP A 139 -19.73 12.24 -11.87
N ASN A 140 -20.58 12.22 -12.92
CA ASN A 140 -21.95 11.69 -12.91
C ASN A 140 -22.06 10.22 -13.40
N GLY A 141 -20.96 9.47 -13.41
CA GLY A 141 -20.97 8.06 -13.81
C GLY A 141 -20.85 7.80 -15.31
N GLY A 142 -20.39 8.79 -16.08
CA GLY A 142 -19.88 8.59 -17.43
C GLY A 142 -18.73 7.58 -17.43
N ASP A 143 -18.63 6.83 -18.52
CA ASP A 143 -17.86 5.60 -18.64
C ASP A 143 -16.34 5.84 -18.64
N SER A 144 -15.80 6.22 -17.48
CA SER A 144 -14.38 6.47 -17.28
C SER A 144 -13.54 5.33 -17.84
N HIS A 145 -12.44 5.64 -18.51
CA HIS A 145 -11.58 4.63 -19.12
C HIS A 145 -11.03 3.59 -18.12
N LEU A 146 -11.04 3.87 -16.81
CA LEU A 146 -10.48 3.02 -15.74
C LEU A 146 -11.60 2.52 -14.81
N SER A 147 -11.72 1.21 -14.56
CA SER A 147 -12.68 0.74 -13.54
C SER A 147 -12.33 1.25 -12.14
N LEU A 148 -13.32 1.36 -11.25
CA LEU A 148 -13.07 1.77 -9.86
C LEU A 148 -12.14 0.78 -9.13
N LEU A 149 -12.25 -0.51 -9.45
CA LEU A 149 -11.35 -1.53 -8.92
C LEU A 149 -9.94 -1.41 -9.50
N SER A 150 -9.78 -1.15 -10.80
CA SER A 150 -8.47 -0.86 -11.39
C SER A 150 -7.81 0.37 -10.77
N SER A 151 -8.60 1.40 -10.42
CA SER A 151 -8.12 2.59 -9.71
C SER A 151 -7.54 2.23 -8.33
N LEU A 152 -8.24 1.37 -7.58
CA LEU A 152 -7.78 0.85 -6.29
C LEU A 152 -6.50 0.01 -6.44
N LEU A 153 -6.47 -0.91 -7.40
CA LEU A 153 -5.34 -1.82 -7.61
C LEU A 153 -4.07 -1.04 -7.99
N LEU A 154 -4.17 -0.08 -8.91
CA LEU A 154 -3.06 0.82 -9.26
C LEU A 154 -2.57 1.61 -8.05
N LEU A 155 -3.50 2.13 -7.23
CA LEU A 155 -3.14 2.85 -6.03
C LEU A 155 -2.37 1.96 -5.05
N TRP A 156 -2.83 0.74 -4.80
CA TRP A 156 -2.15 -0.21 -3.91
C TRP A 156 -0.78 -0.63 -4.43
N ILE A 157 -0.67 -0.96 -5.72
CA ILE A 157 0.64 -1.26 -6.34
C ILE A 157 1.57 -0.06 -6.23
N SER A 158 1.07 1.17 -6.48
CA SER A 158 1.90 2.37 -6.39
C SER A 158 2.39 2.67 -4.98
N TYR A 159 1.63 2.35 -3.93
CA TYR A 159 2.12 2.41 -2.56
C TYR A 159 3.21 1.38 -2.30
N ILE A 160 3.01 0.12 -2.70
CA ILE A 160 4.02 -0.93 -2.51
C ILE A 160 5.30 -0.55 -3.29
N ASP A 161 5.16 -0.02 -4.50
CA ASP A 161 6.28 0.44 -5.30
C ASP A 161 6.98 1.65 -4.69
N GLY A 162 6.24 2.62 -4.14
CA GLY A 162 6.80 3.78 -3.46
C GLY A 162 7.53 3.43 -2.16
N MET A 163 7.09 2.38 -1.46
CA MET A 163 7.70 1.90 -0.21
C MET A 163 8.85 0.91 -0.45
N GLY A 164 8.67 -0.06 -1.33
CA GLY A 164 9.64 -1.12 -1.65
C GLY A 164 10.63 -0.76 -2.76
N GLY A 165 10.31 0.24 -3.59
CA GLY A 165 11.20 0.79 -4.60
C GLY A 165 12.28 1.71 -4.04
N GLN A 166 12.30 1.93 -2.72
CA GLN A 166 13.33 2.68 -2.02
C GLN A 166 14.69 1.95 -2.10
N GLY A 167 15.37 2.12 -3.23
CA GLY A 167 16.64 1.45 -3.57
C GLY A 167 16.65 0.69 -4.89
N LEU A 168 15.50 0.53 -5.57
CA LEU A 168 15.39 -0.30 -6.79
C LEU A 168 15.32 0.50 -8.11
N SER A 169 14.89 1.77 -8.08
CA SER A 169 14.79 2.65 -9.25
C SER A 169 14.65 4.13 -8.84
N SER A 170 15.06 5.05 -9.73
CA SER A 170 14.80 6.49 -9.61
C SER A 170 13.38 6.91 -10.02
N GLN A 171 12.59 5.99 -10.59
CA GLN A 171 11.20 6.22 -11.01
C GLN A 171 10.30 5.09 -10.50
N SER A 172 9.39 5.43 -9.59
CA SER A 172 8.31 4.57 -9.11
C SER A 172 7.02 4.81 -9.89
N LEU A 173 6.08 3.87 -9.86
CA LEU A 173 4.73 4.02 -10.40
C LEU A 173 4.03 5.23 -9.77
N LEU A 174 4.24 5.45 -8.47
CA LEU A 174 3.73 6.64 -7.79
C LEU A 174 4.28 7.93 -8.43
N SER A 175 5.58 7.99 -8.72
CA SER A 175 6.17 9.15 -9.41
C SER A 175 5.64 9.34 -10.83
N GLN A 176 5.41 8.26 -11.58
CA GLN A 176 4.84 8.32 -12.93
C GLN A 176 3.39 8.84 -12.90
N ILE A 177 2.58 8.32 -11.98
CA ILE A 177 1.19 8.78 -11.76
C ILE A 177 1.17 10.25 -11.35
N SER A 178 2.04 10.68 -10.44
CA SER A 178 2.12 12.08 -10.00
C SER A 178 2.56 13.05 -11.09
N GLN A 179 3.36 12.59 -12.06
CA GLN A 179 3.84 13.40 -13.19
C GLN A 179 2.90 13.36 -14.40
N SER A 180 1.87 12.50 -14.37
CA SER A 180 0.90 12.38 -15.45
C SER A 180 0.15 13.69 -15.69
N SER A 181 0.03 14.04 -16.98
CA SER A 181 -0.79 15.17 -17.41
C SER A 181 -2.29 14.82 -17.51
N LEU A 182 -2.64 13.53 -17.50
CA LEU A 182 -4.01 13.06 -17.66
C LEU A 182 -4.84 13.27 -16.38
N PRO A 183 -5.93 14.06 -16.41
CA PRO A 183 -6.77 14.28 -15.24
C PRO A 183 -7.40 13.00 -14.66
N SER A 184 -7.71 12.02 -15.51
CA SER A 184 -8.39 10.76 -15.16
C SER A 184 -7.54 9.82 -14.28
N VAL A 185 -6.21 9.91 -14.37
CA VAL A 185 -5.25 9.06 -13.65
C VAL A 185 -4.42 9.82 -12.62
N LYS A 186 -4.71 11.11 -12.37
CA LYS A 186 -4.09 11.87 -11.27
C LYS A 186 -4.28 11.15 -9.94
N LEU A 187 -3.24 11.16 -9.12
CA LEU A 187 -3.19 10.47 -7.84
C LEU A 187 -4.38 10.78 -6.92
N GLU A 188 -4.78 12.05 -6.80
CA GLU A 188 -5.95 12.45 -6.01
C GLU A 188 -7.24 11.81 -6.52
N ARG A 189 -7.38 11.70 -7.84
CA ARG A 189 -8.56 11.10 -8.47
C ARG A 189 -8.56 9.59 -8.28
N LEU A 190 -7.41 8.93 -8.44
CA LEU A 190 -7.25 7.51 -8.12
C LEU A 190 -7.63 7.23 -6.65
N TYR A 191 -7.18 8.08 -5.72
CA TYR A 191 -7.54 7.97 -4.31
C TYR A 191 -9.06 8.11 -4.07
N ARG A 192 -9.71 9.13 -4.65
CA ARG A 192 -11.17 9.32 -4.54
C ARG A 192 -11.95 8.14 -5.12
N ARG A 193 -11.53 7.62 -6.27
CA ARG A 193 -12.14 6.46 -6.94
C ARG A 193 -11.94 5.17 -6.13
N ALA A 194 -10.73 4.94 -5.64
CA ALA A 194 -10.40 3.78 -4.80
C ALA A 194 -11.29 3.70 -3.56
N ARG A 195 -11.66 4.84 -2.96
CA ARG A 195 -12.54 4.89 -1.77
C ARG A 195 -13.94 4.34 -2.02
N ILE A 196 -14.54 4.60 -3.17
CA ILE A 196 -15.91 4.17 -3.48
C ILE A 196 -15.97 2.79 -4.17
N SER A 197 -14.80 2.18 -4.42
CA SER A 197 -14.69 0.90 -5.12
C SER A 197 -15.52 -0.21 -4.49
N GLY A 198 -15.53 -0.33 -3.16
CA GLY A 198 -16.27 -1.39 -2.48
C GLY A 198 -17.78 -1.33 -2.75
N ARG A 199 -18.38 -0.15 -2.55
CA ARG A 199 -19.80 0.08 -2.84
C ARG A 199 -20.15 -0.20 -4.30
N HIS A 200 -19.26 0.16 -5.22
CA HIS A 200 -19.49 -0.10 -6.64
C HIS A 200 -19.37 -1.59 -6.98
N CYS A 201 -18.33 -2.27 -6.51
CA CYS A 201 -18.09 -3.68 -6.81
C CYS A 201 -19.23 -4.57 -6.29
N TRP A 202 -19.70 -4.31 -5.07
CA TRP A 202 -20.76 -5.10 -4.46
C TRP A 202 -22.17 -4.64 -4.82
N GLY A 203 -22.33 -3.45 -5.40
CA GLY A 203 -23.61 -2.91 -5.85
C GLY A 203 -24.69 -2.93 -4.76
N GLU A 204 -25.87 -3.42 -5.11
CA GLU A 204 -27.02 -3.54 -4.17
C GLU A 204 -26.78 -4.54 -3.04
N ALA A 205 -25.85 -5.49 -3.20
CA ALA A 205 -25.51 -6.44 -2.14
C ALA A 205 -24.66 -5.80 -1.04
N TYR A 206 -24.14 -4.59 -1.24
CA TYR A 206 -23.28 -3.91 -0.29
C TYR A 206 -24.08 -3.34 0.89
N PRO A 207 -23.92 -3.85 2.11
CA PRO A 207 -24.82 -3.51 3.20
C PRO A 207 -24.52 -2.15 3.83
N GLU A 208 -25.54 -1.56 4.47
CA GLU A 208 -25.45 -0.22 5.07
C GLU A 208 -24.38 -0.11 6.16
N ASP A 209 -24.15 -1.17 6.95
CA ASP A 209 -23.11 -1.21 7.98
C ASP A 209 -21.70 -1.11 7.36
N ALA A 210 -21.47 -1.73 6.20
CA ALA A 210 -20.21 -1.61 5.47
C ALA A 210 -20.02 -0.22 4.84
N ILE A 211 -21.11 0.44 4.43
CA ILE A 211 -21.08 1.84 3.97
C ILE A 211 -20.70 2.77 5.14
N LEU A 212 -21.32 2.58 6.32
CA LEU A 212 -21.01 3.36 7.52
C LEU A 212 -19.55 3.15 7.96
N ASP A 213 -19.04 1.91 7.92
CA ASP A 213 -17.63 1.63 8.20
C ASP A 213 -16.69 2.37 7.23
N ASP A 214 -17.00 2.41 5.94
CA ASP A 214 -16.20 3.17 4.96
C ASP A 214 -16.20 4.68 5.25
N VAL A 215 -17.35 5.24 5.67
CA VAL A 215 -17.48 6.65 6.06
C VAL A 215 -16.64 6.95 7.30
N GLU A 216 -16.68 6.09 8.32
CA GLU A 216 -15.91 6.27 9.55
C GLU A 216 -14.40 6.17 9.32
N ASN A 217 -13.98 5.27 8.42
CA ASN A 217 -12.57 5.07 8.10
C ASN A 217 -12.04 6.09 7.07
N TYR A 218 -12.91 6.93 6.47
CA TYR A 218 -12.51 7.86 5.42
C TYR A 218 -11.33 8.75 5.83
N ARG A 219 -11.49 9.50 6.91
CA ARG A 219 -10.49 10.49 7.33
C ARG A 219 -9.19 9.85 7.83
N PRO A 220 -9.22 8.75 8.60
CA PRO A 220 -8.01 8.00 8.94
C PRO A 220 -7.28 7.40 7.72
N LEU A 221 -8.00 6.90 6.72
CA LEU A 221 -7.39 6.40 5.48
C LEU A 221 -6.77 7.53 4.64
N GLU A 222 -7.36 8.72 4.68
CA GLU A 222 -6.79 9.91 4.03
C GLU A 222 -5.50 10.36 4.71
N PHE A 223 -5.49 10.34 6.05
CA PHE A 223 -4.26 10.60 6.80
C PHE A 223 -3.17 9.58 6.47
N LEU A 224 -3.51 8.28 6.41
CA LEU A 224 -2.59 7.22 5.99
C LEU A 224 -2.07 7.44 4.56
N HIS A 225 -2.96 7.79 3.62
CA HIS A 225 -2.58 8.13 2.25
C HIS A 225 -1.51 9.23 2.23
N HIS A 226 -1.75 10.35 2.91
CA HIS A 226 -0.79 11.45 2.97
C HIS A 226 0.55 11.05 3.61
N GLY A 227 0.55 10.23 4.66
CA GLY A 227 1.78 9.67 5.23
C GLY A 227 2.57 8.84 4.21
N LEU A 228 1.91 7.92 3.51
CA LEU A 228 2.57 7.11 2.47
C LEU A 228 3.18 7.98 1.35
N LEU A 229 2.52 9.07 0.96
CA LEU A 229 3.08 10.03 0.00
C LEU A 229 4.29 10.78 0.57
N MET A 230 4.18 11.23 1.82
CA MET A 230 5.26 11.94 2.51
C MET A 230 6.52 11.08 2.62
N ARG A 231 6.38 9.81 2.99
CA ARG A 231 7.48 8.84 2.98
C ARG A 231 8.18 8.76 1.62
N SER A 232 7.40 8.69 0.52
CA SER A 232 7.96 8.65 -0.83
C SER A 232 8.73 9.93 -1.17
N ARG A 233 8.20 11.11 -0.80
CA ARG A 233 8.85 12.40 -1.03
C ARG A 233 10.17 12.53 -0.26
N ILE A 234 10.19 12.15 1.02
CA ILE A 234 11.41 12.14 1.84
C ILE A 234 12.51 11.30 1.15
N TRP A 235 12.15 10.12 0.66
CA TRP A 235 13.09 9.25 -0.05
C TRP A 235 13.57 9.84 -1.38
N GLN A 236 12.65 10.36 -2.20
CA GLN A 236 13.01 10.97 -3.49
C GLN A 236 13.96 12.16 -3.32
N LEU A 237 13.70 13.01 -2.32
CA LEU A 237 14.57 14.12 -1.99
C LEU A 237 15.96 13.64 -1.54
N ALA A 238 16.02 12.58 -0.74
CA ALA A 238 17.29 11.99 -0.31
C ALA A 238 18.13 11.48 -1.49
N VAL A 239 17.50 10.74 -2.41
CA VAL A 239 18.14 10.24 -3.64
C VAL A 239 18.60 11.38 -4.54
N ALA A 240 17.76 12.40 -4.74
CA ALA A 240 18.10 13.57 -5.56
C ALA A 240 19.32 14.32 -5.00
N ARG A 241 19.34 14.56 -3.68
CA ARG A 241 20.47 15.21 -2.98
C ARG A 241 21.75 14.40 -3.08
N HIS A 242 21.67 13.07 -2.90
CA HIS A 242 22.83 12.20 -3.07
C HIS A 242 23.37 12.23 -4.52
N ALA A 243 22.50 12.39 -5.50
CA ALA A 243 22.88 12.55 -6.90
C ALA A 243 23.33 13.99 -7.27
N GLY A 244 23.43 14.90 -6.30
CA GLY A 244 23.81 16.30 -6.54
C GLY A 244 22.80 17.10 -7.35
N LYS A 245 21.52 16.68 -7.36
CA LYS A 245 20.44 17.40 -8.03
C LYS A 245 19.79 18.36 -7.05
N ASP A 246 19.84 19.65 -7.37
CA ASP A 246 19.09 20.67 -6.65
C ASP A 246 17.65 20.72 -7.18
N GLY A 247 16.69 20.55 -6.28
CA GLY A 247 15.26 20.65 -6.55
C GLY A 247 14.63 21.83 -5.81
N VAL A 248 13.37 22.12 -6.13
CA VAL A 248 12.57 23.15 -5.43
C VAL A 248 12.27 22.73 -3.98
N GLU A 249 12.09 21.42 -3.75
CA GLU A 249 11.82 20.86 -2.43
C GLU A 249 13.11 20.78 -1.60
N THR A 250 13.06 21.30 -0.38
CA THR A 250 14.16 21.26 0.59
C THR A 250 13.78 20.40 1.79
N PRO A 251 14.75 19.90 2.58
CA PRO A 251 14.38 19.18 3.80
C PRO A 251 13.61 20.06 4.80
N GLU A 252 13.87 21.37 4.84
CA GLU A 252 13.13 22.33 5.67
C GLU A 252 11.67 22.43 5.23
N SER A 253 11.42 22.72 3.95
CA SER A 253 10.06 22.84 3.42
C SER A 253 9.27 21.54 3.58
N LEU A 254 9.91 20.39 3.36
CA LEU A 254 9.27 19.09 3.55
C LEU A 254 8.95 18.80 5.02
N PHE A 255 9.78 19.28 5.95
CA PHE A 255 9.50 19.18 7.37
C PHE A 255 8.33 20.07 7.79
N GLU A 256 8.27 21.30 7.27
CA GLU A 256 7.14 22.22 7.50
C GLU A 256 5.82 21.60 7.05
N GLU A 257 5.77 21.02 5.84
CA GLU A 257 4.59 20.31 5.35
C GLU A 257 4.22 19.09 6.23
N LEU A 258 5.21 18.40 6.79
CA LEU A 258 4.97 17.31 7.73
C LEU A 258 4.39 17.83 9.06
N ILE A 259 4.80 19.00 9.54
CA ILE A 259 4.18 19.63 10.71
C ILE A 259 2.73 20.02 10.41
N GLU A 260 2.47 20.67 9.28
CA GLU A 260 1.12 21.04 8.83
C GLU A 260 0.19 19.82 8.70
N LEU A 261 0.73 18.70 8.20
CA LEU A 261 0.00 17.43 8.15
C LEU A 261 -0.38 16.94 9.56
N GLY A 262 0.55 17.04 10.51
CA GLY A 262 0.31 16.70 11.91
C GLY A 262 -0.75 17.58 12.56
N GLU A 263 -0.76 18.88 12.26
CA GLU A 263 -1.78 19.82 12.75
C GLU A 263 -3.16 19.50 12.15
N ARG A 264 -3.23 19.23 10.84
CA ARG A 264 -4.49 18.90 10.14
C ARG A 264 -5.18 17.65 10.69
N TYR A 265 -4.40 16.66 11.15
CA TYR A 265 -4.90 15.39 11.70
C TYR A 265 -4.61 15.23 13.20
N GLN A 266 -4.42 16.34 13.91
CA GLN A 266 -4.04 16.33 15.33
C GLN A 266 -5.04 15.55 16.20
N ASP A 267 -6.33 15.66 15.92
CA ASP A 267 -7.37 14.94 16.66
C ASP A 267 -7.27 13.42 16.45
N LEU A 268 -6.89 12.94 15.25
CA LEU A 268 -6.62 11.52 15.01
C LEU A 268 -5.35 11.07 15.74
N ILE A 269 -4.31 11.89 15.74
CA ILE A 269 -3.06 11.62 16.48
C ILE A 269 -3.36 11.50 17.98
N LEU A 270 -4.17 12.39 18.55
CA LEU A 270 -4.58 12.30 19.96
C LEU A 270 -5.45 11.07 20.21
N THR A 271 -6.37 10.75 19.30
CA THR A 271 -7.26 9.58 19.39
C THR A 271 -6.47 8.27 19.32
N SER A 272 -5.36 8.22 18.59
CA SER A 272 -4.51 7.03 18.46
C SER A 272 -3.94 6.54 19.80
N ARG A 273 -3.86 7.42 20.81
CA ARG A 273 -3.34 7.14 22.15
C ARG A 273 -4.37 6.51 23.09
N LEU A 274 -5.64 6.47 22.68
CA LEU A 274 -6.70 5.91 23.51
C LEU A 274 -6.53 4.39 23.60
N SER A 275 -6.56 3.88 24.83
CA SER A 275 -6.53 2.44 25.11
C SER A 275 -7.76 1.70 24.57
N GLY A 276 -8.80 2.43 24.15
CA GLY A 276 -10.04 1.99 23.48
C GLY A 276 -10.71 0.77 24.11
N ALA A 277 -10.84 0.79 25.44
CA ALA A 277 -11.54 -0.22 26.21
C ALA A 277 -13.04 -0.24 25.82
N GLY A 278 -13.57 -1.43 25.51
CA GLY A 278 -15.02 -1.68 25.50
C GLY A 278 -15.68 -2.00 24.15
N GLN A 279 -15.21 -1.47 23.02
CA GLN A 279 -15.78 -1.81 21.69
C GLN A 279 -14.72 -1.76 20.59
N TYR A 280 -14.50 -2.87 19.89
CA TYR A 280 -13.57 -2.93 18.76
C TYR A 280 -14.24 -2.37 17.51
N ARG A 281 -13.84 -1.16 17.11
CA ARG A 281 -14.19 -0.58 15.80
C ARG A 281 -12.94 -0.51 14.95
N ARG A 282 -13.02 -0.99 13.70
CA ARG A 282 -11.95 -0.96 12.68
C ARG A 282 -11.26 0.40 12.60
N VAL A 283 -12.05 1.48 12.69
CA VAL A 283 -11.57 2.87 12.63
C VAL A 283 -10.41 3.15 13.60
N TYR A 284 -10.39 2.56 14.79
CA TYR A 284 -9.29 2.77 15.74
C TYR A 284 -7.98 2.12 15.28
N ALA A 285 -8.05 0.95 14.64
CA ALA A 285 -6.87 0.32 14.04
C ALA A 285 -6.34 1.17 12.88
N THR A 286 -7.23 1.68 12.03
CA THR A 286 -6.87 2.59 10.92
C THR A 286 -6.24 3.89 11.44
N ILE A 287 -6.80 4.50 12.48
CA ILE A 287 -6.24 5.70 13.14
C ILE A 287 -4.82 5.44 13.66
N ARG A 288 -4.63 4.32 14.37
CA ARG A 288 -3.31 3.97 14.91
C ARG A 288 -2.29 3.69 13.81
N SER A 289 -2.66 2.97 12.76
CA SER A 289 -1.81 2.76 11.58
C SER A 289 -1.41 4.09 10.92
N ALA A 290 -2.37 5.00 10.70
CA ALA A 290 -2.10 6.31 10.11
C ALA A 290 -1.17 7.17 10.99
N ALA A 291 -1.46 7.25 12.30
CA ALA A 291 -0.64 8.00 13.25
C ALA A 291 0.78 7.39 13.39
N SER A 292 0.90 6.08 13.35
CA SER A 292 2.18 5.37 13.38
C SER A 292 3.03 5.70 12.15
N VAL A 293 2.44 5.68 10.94
CA VAL A 293 3.12 6.11 9.70
C VAL A 293 3.58 7.56 9.79
N TYR A 294 2.70 8.47 10.25
CA TYR A 294 3.07 9.88 10.45
C TYR A 294 4.29 10.06 11.37
N TRP A 295 4.27 9.42 12.55
CA TRP A 295 5.39 9.51 13.48
C TRP A 295 6.65 8.86 12.92
N ALA A 296 6.51 7.78 12.16
CA ALA A 296 7.63 7.14 11.47
C ALA A 296 8.25 8.10 10.44
N ASP A 297 7.44 8.86 9.70
CA ASP A 297 7.91 9.82 8.71
C ASP A 297 8.66 11.00 9.36
N VAL A 298 8.26 11.43 10.57
CA VAL A 298 9.01 12.41 11.38
C VAL A 298 10.40 11.90 11.71
N LEU A 299 10.52 10.62 12.09
CA LEU A 299 11.83 10.01 12.35
C LEU A 299 12.62 9.81 11.06
N PHE A 300 11.96 9.39 9.99
CA PHE A 300 12.55 9.08 8.70
C PHE A 300 13.13 10.31 8.02
N HIS A 301 12.42 11.43 8.09
CA HIS A 301 12.92 12.72 7.64
C HIS A 301 14.26 13.05 8.28
N ARG A 302 14.34 13.01 9.62
CA ARG A 302 15.59 13.34 10.31
C ARG A 302 16.69 12.34 9.97
N ILE A 303 16.43 11.04 10.08
CA ILE A 303 17.44 10.01 9.85
C ILE A 303 18.02 10.09 8.43
N THR A 304 17.18 10.42 7.44
CA THR A 304 17.57 10.40 6.03
C THR A 304 18.13 11.74 5.56
N LEU A 305 17.52 12.86 5.96
CA LEU A 305 17.86 14.19 5.42
C LEU A 305 18.61 15.08 6.41
N ARG A 306 18.54 14.78 7.71
CA ARG A 306 19.12 15.59 8.80
C ARG A 306 19.84 14.74 9.84
N LYS A 307 20.54 13.70 9.42
CA LYS A 307 21.21 12.73 10.32
C LYS A 307 22.13 13.37 11.37
N GLN A 308 22.75 14.49 11.03
CA GLN A 308 23.66 15.23 11.91
C GLN A 308 22.93 16.08 12.97
N GLN A 309 21.63 16.32 12.80
CA GLN A 309 20.82 17.10 13.74
C GLN A 309 20.47 16.25 14.95
N THR A 310 20.66 16.82 16.14
CA THR A 310 20.30 16.15 17.39
C THR A 310 18.77 15.98 17.50
N PRO A 311 18.29 14.86 18.07
CA PRO A 311 16.86 14.64 18.25
C PRO A 311 16.21 15.71 19.14
N THR A 312 15.29 16.49 18.56
CA THR A 312 14.43 17.43 19.28
C THR A 312 13.25 16.75 20.00
N LYS A 313 12.40 17.55 20.69
CA LYS A 313 11.22 17.05 21.43
C LYS A 313 10.22 16.29 20.54
N ILE A 314 10.07 16.69 19.27
CA ILE A 314 9.14 16.03 18.35
C ILE A 314 9.58 14.60 18.03
N HIS A 315 10.88 14.37 17.85
CA HIS A 315 11.42 13.03 17.60
C HIS A 315 11.24 12.11 18.82
N ARG A 316 11.48 12.63 20.03
CA ARG A 316 11.18 11.88 21.27
C ARG A 316 9.69 11.56 21.40
N THR A 317 8.81 12.50 21.01
CA THR A 317 7.36 12.29 20.99
C THR A 317 6.96 11.23 19.98
N ALA A 318 7.60 11.22 18.81
CA ALA A 318 7.37 10.24 17.76
C ALA A 318 7.72 8.82 18.25
N VAL A 319 8.91 8.61 18.82
CA VAL A 319 9.31 7.32 19.42
C VAL A 319 8.30 6.87 20.47
N SER A 320 7.99 7.74 21.44
CA SER A 320 7.05 7.40 22.51
C SER A 320 5.64 7.07 21.99
N SER A 321 5.17 7.80 20.97
CA SER A 321 3.83 7.59 20.39
C SER A 321 3.76 6.27 19.61
N ILE A 322 4.80 5.95 18.82
CA ILE A 322 4.91 4.67 18.11
C ILE A 322 4.91 3.52 19.12
N MET A 323 5.71 3.62 20.18
CA MET A 323 5.79 2.57 21.21
C MET A 323 4.46 2.38 21.91
N GLN A 324 3.77 3.47 22.27
CA GLN A 324 2.44 3.39 22.88
C GLN A 324 1.42 2.70 21.96
N ILE A 325 1.42 3.04 20.66
CA ILE A 325 0.57 2.41 19.66
C ILE A 325 0.89 0.91 19.55
N ALA A 326 2.17 0.55 19.42
CA ALA A 326 2.61 -0.83 19.29
C ALA A 326 2.25 -1.66 20.53
N HIS A 327 2.45 -1.14 21.74
CA HIS A 327 2.03 -1.82 22.97
C HIS A 327 0.51 -2.00 23.03
N THR A 328 -0.26 -0.99 22.62
CA THR A 328 -1.72 -1.05 22.61
C THR A 328 -2.22 -2.12 21.63
N ASP A 329 -1.66 -2.17 20.42
CA ASP A 329 -2.04 -3.17 19.41
C ASP A 329 -1.59 -4.58 19.83
N TYR A 330 -0.36 -4.74 20.33
CA TYR A 330 0.15 -6.04 20.79
C TYR A 330 -0.69 -6.63 21.94
N GLY A 331 -1.06 -5.80 22.92
CA GLY A 331 -1.87 -6.23 24.05
C GLY A 331 -3.31 -6.64 23.67
N ARG A 332 -3.79 -6.21 22.49
CA ARG A 332 -5.12 -6.55 21.97
C ARG A 332 -5.07 -7.76 21.04
N GLU A 333 -4.28 -7.66 19.98
CA GLU A 333 -4.17 -8.67 18.94
C GLU A 333 -2.77 -8.63 18.33
N LYS A 334 -1.97 -9.69 18.55
CA LYS A 334 -0.59 -9.74 18.03
C LYS A 334 -0.49 -9.52 16.53
N SER A 335 -1.49 -9.99 15.77
CA SER A 335 -1.55 -9.84 14.31
C SER A 335 -1.64 -8.37 13.85
N ALA A 336 -2.17 -7.48 14.70
CA ALA A 336 -2.31 -6.05 14.41
C ALA A 336 -0.96 -5.34 14.32
N LEU A 337 0.10 -5.89 14.94
CA LEU A 337 1.46 -5.36 14.80
C LEU A 337 2.00 -5.39 13.37
N ALA A 338 1.44 -6.23 12.48
CA ALA A 338 1.85 -6.25 11.08
C ALA A 338 1.70 -4.89 10.39
N MET A 339 0.76 -4.05 10.83
CA MET A 339 0.57 -2.69 10.32
C MET A 339 1.53 -1.67 10.95
N GLN A 340 2.22 -2.03 12.03
CA GLN A 340 3.09 -1.14 12.80
C GLN A 340 4.58 -1.36 12.51
N VAL A 341 4.93 -2.30 11.62
CA VAL A 341 6.32 -2.67 11.31
C VAL A 341 7.17 -1.46 10.96
N TRP A 342 6.66 -0.56 10.09
CA TRP A 342 7.40 0.64 9.69
C TRP A 342 7.68 1.57 10.87
N GLY A 343 6.66 1.87 11.68
CA GLY A 343 6.84 2.70 12.87
C GLY A 343 7.83 2.07 13.85
N MET A 344 7.66 0.79 14.14
CA MET A 344 8.55 0.05 15.06
C MET A 344 10.00 0.05 14.57
N PHE A 345 10.24 -0.18 13.27
CA PHE A 345 11.57 -0.10 12.69
C PHE A 345 12.19 1.29 12.88
N MET A 346 11.45 2.35 12.54
CA MET A 346 11.94 3.72 12.69
C MET A 346 12.20 4.10 14.15
N ALA A 347 11.34 3.67 15.08
CA ALA A 347 11.54 3.85 16.51
C ALA A 347 12.74 3.05 17.05
N GLY A 348 12.99 1.86 16.50
CA GLY A 348 14.11 1.00 16.88
C GLY A 348 15.47 1.59 16.48
N ILE A 349 15.55 2.23 15.31
CA ILE A 349 16.74 2.99 14.88
C ILE A 349 16.98 4.17 15.82
N GLU A 350 15.92 4.88 16.20
CA GLU A 350 16.02 6.13 16.96
C GLU A 350 16.25 5.94 18.45
N THR A 351 15.71 4.86 19.01
CA THR A 351 15.76 4.58 20.44
C THR A 351 17.20 4.32 20.88
N GLU A 352 17.67 5.07 21.88
CA GLU A 352 18.97 4.84 22.53
C GLU A 352 18.87 3.89 23.75
N ASP A 353 17.66 3.67 24.28
CA ASP A 353 17.41 2.78 25.41
C ASP A 353 17.42 1.31 24.98
N GLY A 354 18.37 0.54 25.51
CA GLY A 354 18.49 -0.89 25.24
C GLY A 354 17.22 -1.68 25.52
N ILE A 355 16.47 -1.35 26.58
CA ILE A 355 15.28 -2.11 26.97
C ILE A 355 14.16 -1.96 25.92
N HIS A 356 13.87 -0.73 25.52
CA HIS A 356 12.85 -0.48 24.50
C HIS A 356 13.30 -1.01 23.13
N ARG A 357 14.59 -0.92 22.80
CA ARG A 357 15.14 -1.48 21.57
C ARG A 357 15.00 -3.00 21.53
N ASP A 358 15.35 -3.69 22.61
CA ASP A 358 15.23 -5.15 22.70
C ASP A 358 13.77 -5.59 22.55
N TRP A 359 12.83 -4.88 23.22
CA TRP A 359 11.41 -5.14 23.03
C TRP A 359 10.96 -4.99 21.57
N ILE A 360 11.38 -3.92 20.88
CA ILE A 360 11.07 -3.71 19.46
C ILE A 360 11.61 -4.86 18.61
N LEU A 361 12.89 -5.22 18.80
CA LEU A 361 13.56 -6.25 18.02
C LEU A 361 12.91 -7.63 18.22
N GLU A 362 12.55 -7.97 19.46
CA GLU A 362 11.82 -9.21 19.75
C GLU A 362 10.47 -9.27 19.01
N ARG A 363 9.69 -8.18 19.08
CA ARG A 363 8.39 -8.12 18.40
C ARG A 363 8.53 -8.11 16.88
N LEU A 364 9.54 -7.43 16.33
CA LEU A 364 9.85 -7.49 14.91
C LEU A 364 10.31 -8.89 14.49
N ALA A 365 11.02 -9.63 15.34
CA ALA A 365 11.41 -11.01 15.06
C ALA A 365 10.21 -11.97 15.10
N GLU A 366 9.25 -11.77 16.03
CA GLU A 366 7.96 -12.48 16.03
C GLU A 366 7.20 -12.26 14.70
N LEU A 367 7.31 -11.06 14.13
CA LEU A 367 6.79 -10.74 12.80
C LEU A 367 7.70 -11.22 11.66
N GLY A 368 9.01 -11.33 11.90
CA GLY A 368 10.07 -11.70 10.95
C GLY A 368 10.05 -13.19 10.58
N GLY A 369 9.37 -14.03 11.37
CA GLY A 369 8.83 -15.31 10.88
C GLY A 369 7.90 -15.17 9.66
N MET A 370 7.57 -13.94 9.25
CA MET A 370 6.82 -13.55 8.05
C MET A 370 7.60 -12.66 7.05
N HIS A 371 8.93 -12.54 7.19
CA HIS A 371 9.92 -11.76 6.40
C HIS A 371 9.46 -10.46 5.71
N PHE A 372 9.99 -9.33 6.20
CA PHE A 372 10.26 -8.12 5.41
C PHE A 372 11.78 -7.91 5.45
N GLU A 373 12.49 -8.28 4.38
CA GLU A 373 13.87 -7.82 4.21
C GLU A 373 13.83 -6.40 3.64
N MET A 374 14.30 -5.44 4.44
CA MET A 374 14.51 -4.04 4.00
C MET A 374 15.80 -3.90 3.20
#